data_AF-A0A3A8SM27-F1
#
_entry.id   AF-A0A3A8SM27-F1
#
_cell.length_a   1.000
_cell.length_b   1.000
_cell.length_c   1.000
_cell.angle_alpha   90.00
_cell.angle_beta   90.00
_cell.angle_gamma   90.00
#
_symmetry.space_group_name_H-M   'P 1'
#
loop_
_entity.id
_entity.type
_entity.pdbx_description
1 polymer ?
#
loop_
_entity_poly.entity_id
_entity_poly.type
_entity_poly.pdbx_seq_one_letter_code
_entity_poly.pdbx_strand_id
1 'polypeptide(L)'
;MLGGMAGPFDILLHQHRELEELLERLASEADAEEMTHGQEALARLLRLHSRLEERCVHPLLTRVEGRTRAREEAEDHLTLRELMEELQELTPRGVEWQARLFTLEDQVVAHVQATEHGVLPRLSASLDAEELEELGHDLALTYEELLDRSQHPPAPGRGALLEPLHWDA
;
A
#
# COMPACT_ATOMS: atom_id res chain seq x y z
N MET A 1 -9.15 15.02 12.60
CA MET A 1 -8.48 14.90 13.91
C MET A 1 -7.77 13.57 13.95
N LEU A 2 -6.48 13.55 13.57
CA LEU A 2 -5.59 12.38 13.66
C LEU A 2 -5.15 12.16 15.13
N GLY A 3 -6.10 12.03 16.05
CA GLY A 3 -5.85 11.96 17.49
C GLY A 3 -5.71 10.54 18.05
N GLY A 4 -5.52 9.53 17.18
CA GLY A 4 -5.49 8.11 17.58
C GLY A 4 -4.26 7.32 17.10
N MET A 5 -3.40 7.91 16.26
CA MET A 5 -2.17 7.28 15.79
C MET A 5 -1.03 7.73 16.71
N ALA A 6 -0.66 6.89 17.68
CA ALA A 6 0.31 7.19 18.72
C ALA A 6 1.74 6.70 18.40
N GLY A 7 1.88 5.77 17.45
CA GLY A 7 3.15 5.24 16.96
C GLY A 7 3.48 5.70 15.53
N PRO A 8 4.77 5.76 15.17
CA PRO A 8 5.22 6.28 13.87
C PRO A 8 4.69 5.47 12.68
N PHE A 9 4.35 4.19 12.89
CA PHE A 9 3.88 3.29 11.84
C PHE A 9 2.37 3.01 11.87
N ASP A 10 1.61 3.63 12.77
CA ASP A 10 0.21 3.26 13.00
C ASP A 10 -0.66 3.43 11.75
N ILE A 11 -0.35 4.40 10.88
CA ILE A 11 -1.03 4.57 9.58
C ILE A 11 -0.85 3.33 8.71
N LEU A 12 0.37 2.78 8.63
CA LEU A 12 0.66 1.59 7.83
C LEU A 12 -0.04 0.35 8.41
N LEU A 13 0.06 0.16 9.74
CA LEU A 13 -0.60 -0.95 10.43
C LEU A 13 -2.13 -0.90 10.29
N HIS A 14 -2.71 0.30 10.23
CA HIS A 14 -4.14 0.45 9.98
C HIS A 14 -4.49 0.09 8.53
N GLN A 15 -3.73 0.58 7.56
CA GLN A 15 -3.93 0.26 6.15
C GLN A 15 -3.79 -1.24 5.85
N HIS A 16 -2.85 -1.94 6.51
CA HIS A 16 -2.73 -3.39 6.40
C HIS A 16 -4.01 -4.11 6.82
N ARG A 17 -4.58 -3.74 7.98
CA ARG A 17 -5.85 -4.30 8.45
C ARG A 17 -6.99 -4.00 7.49
N GLU A 18 -7.06 -2.78 6.97
CA GLU A 18 -8.09 -2.40 5.99
C GLU A 18 -7.95 -3.19 4.68
N LEU A 19 -6.73 -3.48 4.22
CA LEU A 19 -6.47 -4.32 3.05
C LEU A 19 -6.97 -5.75 3.27
N GLU A 20 -6.62 -6.36 4.40
CA GLU A 20 -7.07 -7.70 4.80
C GLU A 20 -8.61 -7.77 4.88
N GLU A 21 -9.24 -6.80 5.57
CA GLU A 21 -10.70 -6.73 5.69
C GLU A 21 -11.41 -6.58 4.33
N LEU A 22 -10.86 -5.78 3.42
CA LEU A 22 -11.43 -5.62 2.07
C LEU A 22 -11.30 -6.90 1.24
N LEU A 23 -10.18 -7.62 1.34
CA LEU A 23 -10.00 -8.91 0.68
C LEU A 23 -10.98 -9.96 1.20
N GLU A 24 -11.12 -10.09 2.52
CA GLU A 24 -12.09 -11.01 3.14
C GLU A 24 -13.53 -10.71 2.73
N ARG A 25 -13.90 -9.42 2.69
CA ARG A 25 -15.21 -8.97 2.21
C ARG A 25 -15.41 -9.34 0.75
N LEU A 26 -14.43 -9.07 -0.12
CA LEU A 26 -14.52 -9.42 -1.54
C LEU A 26 -14.64 -10.93 -1.78
N ALA A 27 -13.97 -11.74 -0.96
CA ALA A 27 -14.05 -13.20 -1.06
C ALA A 27 -15.47 -13.73 -0.75
N SER A 28 -16.22 -13.06 0.13
CA SER A 28 -17.53 -13.50 0.62
C SER A 28 -18.75 -12.78 0.03
N GLU A 29 -18.58 -11.59 -0.57
CA GLU A 29 -19.67 -10.75 -1.09
C GLU A 29 -20.40 -11.32 -2.33
N ALA A 30 -21.71 -11.50 -2.25
CA ALA A 30 -22.51 -12.04 -3.35
C ALA A 30 -23.14 -10.95 -4.23
N ASP A 31 -23.26 -9.72 -3.73
CA ASP A 31 -23.85 -8.61 -4.47
C ASP A 31 -22.85 -8.00 -5.46
N ALA A 32 -23.26 -7.87 -6.73
CA ALA A 32 -22.38 -7.43 -7.80
C ALA A 32 -21.99 -5.94 -7.68
N GLU A 33 -22.87 -5.11 -7.13
CA GLU A 33 -22.59 -3.68 -6.93
C GLU A 33 -21.62 -3.50 -5.77
N GLU A 34 -21.83 -4.17 -4.64
CA GLU A 34 -20.90 -4.17 -3.50
C GLU A 34 -19.54 -4.77 -3.86
N MET A 35 -19.49 -5.82 -4.69
CA MET A 35 -18.23 -6.36 -5.21
C MET A 35 -17.46 -5.34 -6.05
N THR A 36 -18.16 -4.56 -6.90
CA THR A 36 -17.53 -3.54 -7.74
C THR A 36 -16.96 -2.43 -6.87
N HIS A 37 -17.74 -1.93 -5.91
CA HIS A 37 -17.27 -0.93 -4.94
C HIS A 37 -16.11 -1.44 -4.09
N GLY A 38 -16.14 -2.71 -3.67
CA GLY A 38 -15.07 -3.36 -2.92
C GLY A 38 -13.78 -3.44 -3.71
N GLN A 39 -13.83 -3.81 -5.01
CA GLN A 39 -12.65 -3.86 -5.87
C GLN A 39 -12.05 -2.47 -6.09
N GLU A 40 -12.89 -1.45 -6.29
CA GLU A 40 -12.43 -0.07 -6.41
C GLU A 40 -11.80 0.45 -5.11
N ALA A 41 -12.38 0.11 -3.96
CA ALA A 41 -11.86 0.44 -2.64
C ALA A 41 -10.50 -0.23 -2.40
N LEU A 42 -10.39 -1.53 -2.67
CA LEU A 42 -9.14 -2.29 -2.55
C LEU A 42 -8.06 -1.70 -3.45
N ALA A 43 -8.37 -1.46 -4.73
CA ALA A 43 -7.41 -0.91 -5.68
C ALA A 43 -6.91 0.49 -5.28
N ARG A 44 -7.80 1.34 -4.74
CA ARG A 44 -7.45 2.66 -4.24
C ARG A 44 -6.57 2.56 -3.00
N LEU A 45 -6.94 1.72 -2.03
CA LEU A 45 -6.17 1.54 -0.80
C LEU A 45 -4.79 0.97 -1.09
N LEU A 46 -4.69 -0.06 -1.93
CA LEU A 46 -3.41 -0.67 -2.31
C LEU A 46 -2.49 0.34 -2.97
N ARG A 47 -2.98 1.13 -3.93
CA ARG A 47 -2.18 2.20 -4.56
C ARG A 47 -1.73 3.26 -3.55
N LEU A 48 -2.63 3.66 -2.65
CA LEU A 48 -2.32 4.67 -1.63
C LEU A 48 -1.25 4.14 -0.66
N HIS A 49 -1.43 2.93 -0.15
CA HIS A 49 -0.52 2.25 0.76
C HIS A 49 0.87 2.09 0.15
N SER A 50 0.98 1.48 -1.04
CA SER A 50 2.27 1.31 -1.71
C SER A 50 2.97 2.64 -1.97
N ARG A 51 2.23 3.69 -2.36
CA ARG A 51 2.82 5.03 -2.59
C ARG A 51 3.31 5.69 -1.31
N LEU A 52 2.63 5.46 -0.20
CA LEU A 52 3.03 5.96 1.11
C LEU A 52 4.35 5.32 1.54
N GLU A 53 4.47 4.00 1.42
CA GLU A 53 5.70 3.27 1.74
C GLU A 53 6.85 3.61 0.78
N GLU A 54 6.59 3.68 -0.53
CA GLU A 54 7.57 4.09 -1.53
C GLU A 54 8.15 5.49 -1.25
N ARG A 55 7.34 6.42 -0.74
CA ARG A 55 7.76 7.80 -0.44
C ARG A 55 8.46 7.96 0.90
N CYS A 56 7.97 7.29 1.94
CA CYS A 56 8.40 7.52 3.32
C CYS A 56 9.31 6.41 3.86
N VAL A 57 9.04 5.15 3.50
CA VAL A 57 9.70 3.97 4.08
C VAL A 57 10.90 3.53 3.24
N HIS A 58 10.76 3.45 1.91
CA HIS A 58 11.81 2.93 1.03
C HIS A 58 13.13 3.73 1.06
N PRO A 59 13.14 5.08 1.20
CA PRO A 59 14.38 5.83 1.36
C PRO A 59 15.13 5.45 2.65
N LEU A 60 14.40 5.23 3.74
CA LEU A 60 14.97 4.81 5.02
C LEU A 60 15.45 3.36 4.95
N LEU A 61 14.66 2.47 4.35
CA LEU A 61 15.06 1.08 4.10
C LEU A 61 16.32 1.00 3.24
N THR A 62 16.45 1.87 2.22
CA THR A 62 17.65 1.97 1.39
C THR A 62 18.87 2.35 2.23
N ARG A 63 18.72 3.25 3.20
CA ARG A 63 19.79 3.67 4.11
C ARG A 63 20.17 2.56 5.10
N VAL A 64 19.19 1.81 5.61
CA VAL A 64 19.39 0.82 6.68
C VAL A 64 19.83 -0.55 6.13
N GLU A 65 19.20 -1.02 5.05
CA GLU A 65 19.40 -2.37 4.49
C GLU A 65 19.99 -2.38 3.07
N GLY A 66 20.11 -1.21 2.45
CA GLY A 66 20.68 -1.05 1.12
C GLY A 66 19.67 -1.09 -0.02
N ARG A 67 20.13 -0.67 -1.20
CA ARG A 67 19.28 -0.52 -2.40
C ARG A 67 18.66 -1.83 -2.89
N THR A 68 19.33 -2.95 -2.72
CA THR A 68 18.80 -4.26 -3.15
C THR A 68 17.51 -4.57 -2.40
N ARG A 69 17.50 -4.41 -1.07
CA ARG A 69 16.30 -4.68 -0.27
C ARG A 69 15.16 -3.73 -0.62
N ALA A 70 15.43 -2.43 -0.71
CA ALA A 70 14.41 -1.45 -1.09
C ALA A 70 13.85 -1.68 -2.51
N ARG A 71 14.64 -2.25 -3.42
CA ARG A 71 14.18 -2.64 -4.75
C ARG A 71 13.26 -3.86 -4.69
N GLU A 72 13.57 -4.86 -3.86
CA GLU A 72 12.70 -6.03 -3.66
C GLU A 72 11.30 -5.59 -3.19
N GLU A 73 11.21 -4.73 -2.18
CA GLU A 73 9.90 -4.20 -1.71
C GLU A 73 9.14 -3.44 -2.83
N ALA A 74 9.87 -2.67 -3.66
CA ALA A 74 9.25 -1.97 -4.78
C ALA A 74 8.73 -2.92 -5.89
N GLU A 75 9.40 -4.06 -6.09
CA GLU A 75 8.97 -5.12 -7.01
C GLU A 75 7.75 -5.87 -6.45
N ASP A 76 7.68 -6.08 -5.14
CA ASP A 76 6.50 -6.66 -4.46
C ASP A 76 5.28 -5.74 -4.62
N HIS A 77 5.44 -4.43 -4.40
CA HIS A 77 4.38 -3.44 -4.67
C HIS A 77 3.92 -3.40 -6.13
N LEU A 78 4.84 -3.55 -7.09
CA LEU A 78 4.47 -3.64 -8.50
C LEU A 78 3.61 -4.87 -8.75
N THR A 79 4.03 -6.03 -8.25
CA THR A 79 3.30 -7.29 -8.38
C THR A 79 1.89 -7.18 -7.81
N LEU A 80 1.73 -6.58 -6.62
CA LEU A 80 0.42 -6.34 -5.99
C LEU A 80 -0.50 -5.48 -6.86
N ARG A 81 0.04 -4.41 -7.48
CA ARG A 81 -0.75 -3.54 -8.37
C ARG A 81 -1.13 -4.25 -9.67
N GLU A 82 -0.22 -5.01 -10.27
CA GLU A 82 -0.49 -5.79 -11.48
C GLU A 82 -1.60 -6.82 -11.21
N LEU A 83 -1.51 -7.59 -10.11
CA LEU A 83 -2.54 -8.56 -9.73
C LEU A 83 -3.91 -7.90 -9.54
N MET A 84 -3.94 -6.70 -8.95
CA MET A 84 -5.17 -5.93 -8.77
C MET A 84 -5.74 -5.45 -10.11
N GLU A 85 -4.90 -4.91 -11.01
CA GLU A 85 -5.32 -4.48 -12.34
C GLU A 85 -5.91 -5.65 -13.13
N GLU A 86 -5.23 -6.78 -13.13
CA GLU A 86 -5.75 -7.96 -13.82
C GLU A 86 -7.05 -8.47 -13.18
N LEU A 87 -7.20 -8.39 -11.85
CA LEU A 87 -8.44 -8.77 -11.17
C LEU A 87 -9.63 -7.91 -11.65
N GLN A 88 -9.41 -6.61 -11.91
CA GLN A 88 -10.43 -5.67 -12.42
C GLN A 88 -10.85 -5.97 -13.87
N GLU A 89 -10.00 -6.63 -14.66
CA GLU A 89 -10.32 -7.04 -16.03
C GLU A 89 -11.09 -8.36 -16.11
N LEU A 90 -11.07 -9.16 -15.03
CA LEU A 90 -11.71 -10.47 -14.99
C LEU A 90 -13.19 -10.39 -14.62
N THR A 91 -13.98 -11.35 -15.10
CA THR A 91 -15.39 -11.46 -14.74
C THR A 91 -15.53 -11.83 -13.25
N PRO A 92 -16.19 -10.99 -12.42
CA PRO A 92 -16.39 -11.28 -11.01
C PRO A 92 -17.04 -12.65 -10.80
N ARG A 93 -16.61 -13.38 -9.76
CA ARG A 93 -17.12 -14.72 -9.43
C ARG A 93 -16.85 -15.82 -10.49
N GLY A 94 -16.09 -15.56 -11.54
CA GLY A 94 -15.55 -16.58 -12.45
C GLY A 94 -14.29 -17.26 -11.90
N VAL A 95 -14.02 -18.51 -12.30
CA VAL A 95 -12.90 -19.32 -11.77
C VAL A 95 -11.56 -18.58 -11.79
N GLU A 96 -11.26 -17.88 -12.88
CA GLU A 96 -10.04 -17.08 -13.03
C GLU A 96 -9.99 -15.91 -12.05
N TRP A 97 -11.11 -15.23 -11.83
CA TRP A 97 -11.21 -14.14 -10.86
C TRP A 97 -10.99 -14.64 -9.43
N GLN A 98 -11.54 -15.81 -9.05
CA GLN A 98 -11.30 -16.37 -7.71
C GLN A 98 -9.83 -16.71 -7.55
N ALA A 99 -9.23 -17.37 -8.54
CA ALA A 99 -7.81 -17.71 -8.50
C ALA A 99 -6.95 -16.45 -8.35
N ARG A 100 -7.25 -15.38 -9.10
CA ARG A 100 -6.53 -14.12 -9.03
C ARG A 100 -6.73 -13.39 -7.69
N LEU A 101 -7.94 -13.41 -7.12
CA LEU A 101 -8.21 -12.85 -5.80
C LEU A 101 -7.40 -13.59 -4.72
N PHE A 102 -7.38 -14.93 -4.73
CA PHE A 102 -6.60 -15.71 -3.77
C PHE A 102 -5.08 -15.46 -3.91
N THR A 103 -4.57 -15.31 -5.13
CA THR A 103 -3.17 -14.93 -5.34
C THR A 103 -2.88 -13.54 -4.78
N LEU A 104 -3.76 -12.56 -5.02
CA LEU A 104 -3.61 -11.21 -4.47
C LEU A 104 -3.64 -11.24 -2.94
N GLU A 105 -4.56 -12.00 -2.34
CA GLU A 105 -4.66 -12.18 -0.89
C GLU A 105 -3.37 -12.75 -0.29
N ASP A 106 -2.83 -13.83 -0.86
CA ASP A 106 -1.57 -14.44 -0.40
C ASP A 106 -0.39 -13.45 -0.48
N GLN A 107 -0.30 -12.67 -1.56
CA GLN A 107 0.75 -11.66 -1.72
C GLN A 107 0.58 -10.49 -0.74
N VAL A 108 -0.65 -10.03 -0.47
CA VAL A 108 -0.90 -8.98 0.53
C VAL A 108 -0.53 -9.49 1.93
N VAL A 109 -0.92 -10.71 2.29
CA VAL A 109 -0.55 -11.30 3.59
C VAL A 109 0.97 -11.43 3.71
N ALA A 110 1.66 -11.88 2.65
CA ALA A 110 3.11 -11.97 2.64
C ALA A 110 3.78 -10.59 2.83
N HIS A 111 3.30 -9.56 2.13
CA HIS A 111 3.72 -8.16 2.28
C HIS A 111 3.55 -7.66 3.71
N VAL A 112 2.33 -7.77 4.27
CA VAL A 112 2.02 -7.34 5.64
C VAL A 112 2.95 -8.03 6.64
N GLN A 113 3.13 -9.34 6.53
CA GLN A 113 4.00 -10.09 7.44
C GLN A 113 5.47 -9.67 7.33
N ALA A 114 5.98 -9.48 6.11
CA ALA A 114 7.35 -9.04 5.87
C ALA A 114 7.60 -7.63 6.40
N THR A 115 6.64 -6.73 6.24
CA THR A 115 6.73 -5.35 6.69
C THR A 115 6.63 -5.27 8.21
N GLU A 116 5.58 -5.82 8.82
CA GLU A 116 5.33 -5.69 10.26
C GLU A 116 6.36 -6.43 11.13
N HIS A 117 6.84 -7.59 10.67
CA HIS A 117 7.79 -8.41 11.44
C HIS A 117 9.24 -8.29 10.97
N GLY A 118 9.48 -7.60 9.85
CA GLY A 118 10.79 -7.43 9.26
C GLY A 118 11.18 -5.97 9.16
N VAL A 119 10.59 -5.24 8.22
CA VAL A 119 10.98 -3.87 7.86
C VAL A 119 10.79 -2.89 9.02
N LEU A 120 9.57 -2.82 9.59
CA LEU A 120 9.26 -1.81 10.61
C LEU A 120 10.08 -1.97 11.90
N PRO A 121 10.28 -3.19 12.45
CA PRO A 121 11.14 -3.37 13.62
C PRO A 121 12.61 -3.00 13.33
N ARG A 122 13.12 -3.30 12.13
CA ARG A 122 14.49 -2.95 11.75
C ARG A 122 14.69 -1.45 11.60
N LEU A 123 13.72 -0.74 11.03
CA LEU A 123 13.71 0.73 11.02
C LEU A 123 13.64 1.28 12.43
N SER A 124 12.72 0.79 13.26
CA SER A 124 12.59 1.23 14.66
C SER A 124 13.86 1.03 15.49
N ALA A 125 14.65 -0.01 15.20
CA ALA A 125 15.91 -0.28 15.88
C ALA A 125 17.10 0.56 15.36
N SER A 126 17.00 1.08 14.13
CA SER A 126 18.09 1.78 13.45
C SER A 126 17.97 3.30 13.51
N LEU A 127 16.75 3.80 13.70
CA LEU A 127 16.44 5.22 13.79
C LEU A 127 16.43 5.69 15.24
N ASP A 128 16.86 6.93 15.48
CA ASP A 128 16.69 7.56 16.79
C ASP A 128 15.27 8.10 17.00
N ALA A 129 15.01 8.65 18.18
CA ALA A 129 13.68 9.13 18.55
C ALA A 129 13.21 10.33 17.71
N GLU A 130 14.13 11.19 17.27
CA GLU A 130 13.81 12.37 16.45
C GLU A 130 13.50 11.90 15.02
N GLU A 131 14.32 11.02 14.45
CA GLU A 131 14.07 10.41 13.14
C GLU A 131 12.73 9.63 13.09
N LEU A 132 12.36 8.94 14.18
CA LEU A 132 11.06 8.25 14.27
C LEU A 132 9.88 9.20 14.38
N GLU A 133 10.02 10.31 15.10
CA GLU A 133 8.99 11.36 15.18
C GLU A 133 8.80 12.03 13.82
N GLU A 134 9.89 12.37 13.13
CA GLU A 134 9.88 12.90 11.77
C GLU A 134 9.23 11.92 10.78
N LEU A 135 9.58 10.64 10.83
CA LEU A 135 8.95 9.62 9.99
C LEU A 135 7.43 9.54 10.22
N GLY A 136 6.98 9.57 11.47
CA GLY A 136 5.55 9.59 11.79
C GLY A 136 4.85 10.84 11.22
N HIS A 137 5.51 12.00 11.30
CA HIS A 137 5.01 13.24 10.71
C HIS A 137 4.92 13.18 9.18
N ASP A 138 5.98 12.70 8.53
CA ASP A 138 6.05 12.56 7.07
C ASP A 138 5.01 11.57 6.54
N LEU A 139 4.79 10.46 7.26
CA LEU A 139 3.73 9.50 6.95
C LEU A 139 2.35 10.16 7.04
N ALA A 140 2.07 10.94 8.10
CA ALA A 140 0.79 11.61 8.25
C ALA A 140 0.52 12.65 7.15
N LEU A 141 1.50 13.51 6.86
CA LEU A 141 1.36 14.51 5.80
C LEU A 141 1.23 13.89 4.40
N THR A 142 2.06 12.89 4.11
CA THR A 142 2.02 12.19 2.83
C THR A 142 0.72 11.41 2.67
N TYR A 143 0.23 10.79 3.74
CA TYR A 143 -1.07 10.12 3.75
C TYR A 143 -2.20 11.07 3.42
N GLU A 144 -2.26 12.24 4.08
CA GLU A 144 -3.29 13.25 3.81
C GLU A 144 -3.24 13.76 2.35
N GLU A 145 -2.04 14.00 1.81
CA GLU A 145 -1.85 14.40 0.41
C GLU A 145 -2.34 13.32 -0.56
N LEU A 146 -1.93 12.07 -0.36
CA LEU A 146 -2.30 10.96 -1.24
C LEU A 146 -3.79 10.65 -1.16
N LEU A 147 -4.38 10.77 0.05
CA LEU A 147 -5.80 10.59 0.26
C LEU A 147 -6.61 11.64 -0.51
N ASP A 148 -6.23 12.92 -0.43
CA ASP A 148 -6.89 13.99 -1.18
C ASP A 148 -6.79 13.76 -2.70
N ARG A 149 -5.61 13.42 -3.21
CA ARG A 149 -5.43 13.07 -4.64
C ARG A 149 -6.29 11.88 -5.08
N SER A 150 -6.50 10.90 -4.20
CA SER A 150 -7.32 9.72 -4.51
C SER A 150 -8.82 10.04 -4.59
N GLN A 151 -9.29 11.06 -3.85
CA GLN A 151 -10.68 11.54 -3.85
C GLN A 151 -10.94 12.57 -4.95
N HIS A 152 -9.92 13.36 -5.29
CA HIS A 152 -9.99 14.45 -6.26
C HIS A 152 -8.92 14.27 -7.37
N PRO A 153 -9.09 13.28 -8.27
CA PRO A 153 -8.11 13.05 -9.32
C PRO A 153 -8.01 14.29 -10.23
N PRO A 154 -6.79 14.76 -10.56
CA PRO A 154 -6.61 15.91 -11.44
C PRO A 154 -7.21 15.62 -12.81
N ALA A 155 -7.73 16.66 -13.48
CA ALA A 155 -8.33 16.53 -14.80
C ALA A 155 -7.40 15.79 -15.78
N PRO A 156 -7.92 14.91 -16.65
CA PRO A 156 -7.10 14.14 -17.58
C PRO A 156 -6.38 15.08 -18.53
N GLY A 157 -5.07 15.24 -18.34
CA GLY A 157 -4.27 16.18 -19.14
C GLY A 157 -2.88 16.55 -18.65
N ARG A 158 -2.40 16.05 -17.49
CA ARG A 158 -1.01 16.27 -17.08
C ARG A 158 -0.58 15.22 -16.05
N GLY A 159 0.22 14.26 -16.49
CA GLY A 159 0.81 13.21 -15.65
C GLY A 159 0.49 11.83 -16.18
N ALA A 160 1.43 11.23 -16.91
CA ALA A 160 1.40 9.81 -17.21
C ALA A 160 1.32 9.01 -15.89
N LEU A 161 0.74 7.82 -15.96
CA LEU A 161 0.52 6.83 -14.89
C LEU A 161 1.75 6.43 -14.06
N LEU A 162 2.90 7.08 -14.22
CA LEU A 162 4.11 6.89 -13.44
C LEU A 162 4.72 8.28 -13.16
N GLU A 163 4.44 8.86 -11.99
CA GLU A 163 5.38 9.83 -11.42
C GLU A 163 6.72 9.09 -11.27
N PRO A 164 7.83 9.61 -11.83
CA PRO A 164 9.11 8.94 -11.76
C PRO A 164 9.52 8.81 -10.29
N LEU A 165 9.80 7.57 -9.85
CA LEU A 165 10.46 7.36 -8.57
C LEU A 165 11.83 8.06 -8.65
N HIS A 166 11.97 9.15 -7.89
CA HIS A 166 13.20 9.93 -7.84
C HIS A 166 14.24 9.13 -7.03
N TRP A 167 14.99 8.25 -7.72
CA TRP A 167 16.04 7.44 -7.10
C TRP A 167 17.42 8.11 -7.07
N ASP A 168 17.54 9.32 -7.61
CA ASP A 168 18.83 10.00 -7.78
C ASP A 168 18.97 11.20 -6.83
N ALA A 169 19.82 11.03 -5.81
CA ALA A 169 20.59 12.09 -5.18
C ALA A 169 22.09 11.74 -5.28
#